data_AF-A0A534SAM7-F1
#
_entry.id   AF-A0A534SAM7-F1
#
_cell.length_a   1.000
_cell.length_b   1.000
_cell.length_c   1.000
_cell.angle_alpha   90.00
_cell.angle_beta   90.00
_cell.angle_gamma   90.00
#
_symmetry.space_group_name_H-M   'P 1'
#
loop_
_entity.id
_entity.type
_entity.pdbx_description
1 polymer ?
#
loop_
_entity_poly.entity_id
_entity_poly.type
_entity_poly.pdbx_seq_one_letter_code
_entity_poly.pdbx_strand_id
1 'polypeptide(L)'
;MAYDAEKGDFTIALAGDTMLTRKLTPFKEERFLALREILRSADAAFANLEGTVHDWDEGTPGITQGTFMTTDPKLLEDLKWFGINLVCCANNHAFDYGEGGVLANIKHLDDAGIVHAGTGKNLAEARAPGYLDTPNGRVALVATTATFRPWNQAGEQRPDLRGRPGINPLGFQTTHHVDAGAFEQLNRISRELGFEKSHERARKHFYSDKEIPDAKSAELGLLGSRFVGGEGFSIATRANERDLQDNLRWIREARRQADWVVVSVHCHEF
;
A
#
# COMPACT_ATOMS: atom_id res chain seq x y z
N MET A 1 10.60 -10.56 38.14
CA MET A 1 9.93 -10.27 36.86
C MET A 1 8.45 -10.19 37.16
N ALA A 2 7.82 -9.06 36.87
CA ALA A 2 6.41 -8.83 37.20
C ALA A 2 5.48 -9.13 35.99
N TYR A 3 6.01 -9.12 34.77
CA TYR A 3 5.25 -9.36 33.53
C TYR A 3 6.00 -10.27 32.54
N ASP A 4 5.27 -11.07 31.76
CA ASP A 4 5.87 -11.97 30.76
C ASP A 4 6.61 -11.19 29.66
N ALA A 5 6.11 -10.01 29.29
CA ALA A 5 6.78 -9.10 28.36
C ALA A 5 8.20 -8.67 28.79
N GLU A 6 8.53 -8.69 30.10
CA GLU A 6 9.88 -8.34 30.59
C GLU A 6 10.94 -9.42 30.29
N LYS A 7 10.52 -10.63 29.88
CA LYS A 7 11.43 -11.73 29.55
C LYS A 7 12.15 -11.51 28.22
N GLY A 8 11.55 -10.74 27.31
CA GLY A 8 12.09 -10.53 25.95
C GLY A 8 11.97 -11.74 25.02
N ASP A 9 11.28 -12.80 25.45
CA ASP A 9 10.97 -13.97 24.63
C ASP A 9 9.71 -13.64 23.79
N PHE A 10 9.93 -13.23 22.53
CA PHE A 10 8.85 -12.86 21.61
C PHE A 10 9.08 -13.46 20.22
N THR A 11 8.01 -13.94 19.61
CA THR A 11 8.03 -14.59 18.29
C THR A 11 7.05 -13.92 17.33
N ILE A 12 7.53 -13.59 16.13
CA ILE A 12 6.71 -13.06 15.04
C ILE A 12 6.80 -14.01 13.86
N ALA A 13 5.65 -14.48 13.38
CA ALA A 13 5.55 -15.18 12.11
C ALA A 13 5.13 -14.22 11.00
N LEU A 14 5.82 -14.26 9.86
CA LEU A 14 5.57 -13.39 8.72
C LEU A 14 5.19 -14.24 7.50
N ALA A 15 3.95 -14.10 7.03
CA ALA A 15 3.47 -14.64 5.77
C ALA A 15 3.41 -13.53 4.71
N GLY A 16 3.45 -13.95 3.43
CA GLY A 16 3.30 -13.06 2.30
C GLY A 16 1.83 -12.83 1.93
N ASP A 17 1.61 -12.72 0.64
CA ASP A 17 0.30 -12.44 0.04
C ASP A 17 -0.70 -13.56 0.29
N THR A 18 -1.84 -13.19 0.87
CA THR A 18 -2.95 -14.07 1.21
C THR A 18 -4.17 -13.63 0.43
N MET A 19 -4.48 -14.40 -0.62
CA MET A 19 -5.68 -14.25 -1.46
C MET A 19 -6.74 -15.27 -1.02
N LEU A 20 -7.43 -14.96 0.07
CA LEU A 20 -8.35 -15.92 0.69
C LEU A 20 -9.71 -15.95 -0.04
N THR A 21 -9.92 -17.00 -0.83
CA THR A 21 -11.12 -17.18 -1.68
C THR A 21 -11.96 -18.41 -1.32
N ARG A 22 -11.50 -19.24 -0.38
CA ARG A 22 -12.20 -20.44 0.07
C ARG A 22 -11.86 -20.75 1.52
N LYS A 23 -12.68 -21.55 2.19
CA LYS A 23 -12.43 -22.02 3.55
C LYS A 23 -11.11 -22.79 3.63
N LEU A 24 -10.37 -22.56 4.72
CA LEU A 24 -9.14 -23.27 5.07
C LEU A 24 -9.40 -24.45 6.01
N THR A 25 -10.44 -24.35 6.85
CA THR A 25 -10.83 -25.37 7.84
C THR A 25 -11.12 -26.79 7.30
N PRO A 26 -11.52 -27.01 6.02
CA PRO A 26 -11.69 -28.37 5.50
C PRO A 26 -10.39 -29.15 5.26
N PHE A 27 -9.25 -28.47 5.08
CA PHE A 27 -7.97 -29.08 4.76
C PHE A 27 -7.34 -29.72 6.00
N LYS A 28 -6.81 -30.93 5.86
CA LYS A 28 -6.31 -31.78 6.97
C LYS A 28 -4.95 -32.40 6.68
N GLU A 29 -4.33 -32.04 5.58
CA GLU A 29 -3.04 -32.52 5.14
C GLU A 29 -1.97 -32.14 6.19
N GLU A 30 -1.15 -33.11 6.60
CA GLU A 30 -0.16 -32.94 7.68
C GLU A 30 0.75 -31.72 7.47
N ARG A 31 1.24 -31.53 6.24
CA ARG A 31 2.09 -30.38 5.89
C ARG A 31 1.36 -29.04 5.99
N PHE A 32 0.06 -29.02 5.72
CA PHE A 32 -0.76 -27.81 5.82
C PHE A 32 -1.02 -27.46 7.29
N LEU A 33 -1.36 -28.46 8.10
CA LEU A 33 -1.54 -28.27 9.53
C LEU A 33 -0.23 -27.89 10.23
N ALA A 34 0.92 -28.42 9.80
CA ALA A 34 2.22 -28.02 10.32
C ALA A 34 2.52 -26.53 10.06
N LEU A 35 2.16 -26.01 8.88
CA LEU A 35 2.27 -24.57 8.58
C LEU A 35 1.37 -23.73 9.51
N ARG A 36 0.13 -24.18 9.73
CA ARG A 36 -0.77 -23.55 10.70
C ARG A 36 -0.17 -23.53 12.11
N GLU A 37 0.44 -24.62 12.57
CA GLU A 37 1.05 -24.64 13.91
C GLU A 37 2.23 -23.68 14.04
N ILE A 38 3.01 -23.45 12.96
CA ILE A 38 4.06 -22.41 12.96
C ILE A 38 3.46 -21.03 13.20
N LEU A 39 2.39 -20.68 12.49
CA LEU A 39 1.73 -19.38 12.64
C LEU A 39 1.05 -19.23 14.00
N ARG A 40 0.33 -20.27 14.46
CA ARG A 40 -0.42 -20.24 15.72
C ARG A 40 0.45 -20.24 16.97
N SER A 41 1.67 -20.76 16.88
CA SER A 41 2.62 -20.79 18.01
C SER A 41 3.37 -19.47 18.19
N ALA A 42 3.28 -18.54 17.23
CA ALA A 42 3.84 -17.21 17.35
C ALA A 42 2.96 -16.29 18.22
N ASP A 43 3.59 -15.34 18.91
CA ASP A 43 2.88 -14.29 19.66
C ASP A 43 2.11 -13.35 18.73
N ALA A 44 2.68 -13.09 17.56
CA ALA A 44 2.07 -12.31 16.50
C ALA A 44 2.30 -12.97 15.14
N ALA A 45 1.26 -13.02 14.31
CA ALA A 45 1.32 -13.62 12.98
C ALA A 45 0.72 -12.67 11.95
N PHE A 46 1.59 -12.25 11.04
CA PHE A 46 1.31 -11.26 10.01
C PHE A 46 1.05 -11.92 8.64
N ALA A 47 0.16 -11.32 7.85
CA ALA A 47 0.04 -11.58 6.41
C ALA A 47 -0.29 -10.30 5.62
N ASN A 48 0.02 -10.27 4.32
CA ASN A 48 -0.58 -9.27 3.42
C ASN A 48 -1.94 -9.79 2.93
N LEU A 49 -3.03 -9.10 3.28
CA LEU A 49 -4.36 -9.46 2.82
C LEU A 49 -4.58 -8.82 1.44
N GLU A 50 -4.25 -9.57 0.40
CA GLU A 50 -4.23 -9.08 -0.98
C GLU A 50 -5.63 -9.15 -1.62
N GLY A 51 -6.49 -8.25 -1.17
CA GLY A 51 -7.87 -8.15 -1.61
C GLY A 51 -8.68 -7.25 -0.71
N THR A 52 -9.99 -7.18 -1.00
CA THR A 52 -10.95 -6.45 -0.18
C THR A 52 -11.90 -7.43 0.50
N VAL A 53 -12.08 -7.32 1.82
CA VAL A 53 -13.10 -8.07 2.55
C VAL A 53 -14.42 -7.30 2.49
N HIS A 54 -15.44 -7.85 1.86
CA HIS A 54 -16.73 -7.17 1.72
C HIS A 54 -17.86 -8.15 1.40
N ASP A 55 -19.09 -7.80 1.77
CA ASP A 55 -20.31 -8.46 1.28
C ASP A 55 -20.65 -8.01 -0.15
N TRP A 56 -21.49 -8.77 -0.85
CA TRP A 56 -21.79 -8.56 -2.27
C TRP A 56 -22.41 -7.19 -2.59
N ASP A 57 -23.06 -6.55 -1.61
CA ASP A 57 -23.72 -5.24 -1.71
C ASP A 57 -22.87 -4.09 -1.15
N GLU A 58 -21.63 -4.36 -0.76
CA GLU A 58 -20.70 -3.38 -0.21
C GLU A 58 -19.62 -2.98 -1.22
N GLY A 59 -19.57 -1.69 -1.55
CA GLY A 59 -18.64 -1.16 -2.53
C GLY A 59 -19.11 -1.33 -3.97
N THR A 60 -18.26 -0.95 -4.91
CA THR A 60 -18.55 -1.08 -6.34
C THR A 60 -17.25 -1.38 -7.06
N PRO A 61 -17.22 -2.37 -7.98
CA PRO A 61 -16.03 -2.67 -8.75
C PRO A 61 -15.41 -1.40 -9.35
N GLY A 62 -14.18 -1.13 -8.97
CA GLY A 62 -13.38 -0.02 -9.47
C GLY A 62 -12.95 -0.23 -10.91
N ILE A 63 -12.24 0.77 -11.44
CA ILE A 63 -11.63 0.68 -12.77
C ILE A 63 -10.24 0.07 -12.61
N THR A 64 -10.19 -1.26 -12.58
CA THR A 64 -8.94 -2.02 -12.52
C THR A 64 -8.71 -2.81 -13.81
N GLN A 65 -7.45 -3.14 -14.10
CA GLN A 65 -7.09 -4.07 -15.16
C GLN A 65 -6.67 -5.39 -14.50
N GLY A 66 -7.40 -6.47 -14.78
CA GLY A 66 -7.13 -7.78 -14.19
C GLY A 66 -8.31 -8.31 -13.37
N THR A 67 -8.02 -9.23 -12.46
CA THR A 67 -9.02 -9.88 -11.60
C THR A 67 -9.26 -9.05 -10.35
N PHE A 68 -10.52 -8.79 -10.03
CA PHE A 68 -10.92 -8.17 -8.75
C PHE A 68 -10.72 -9.16 -7.61
N MET A 69 -9.91 -8.81 -6.62
CA MET A 69 -9.65 -9.65 -5.45
C MET A 69 -10.62 -9.34 -4.33
N THR A 70 -11.35 -10.37 -3.92
CA THR A 70 -12.36 -10.29 -2.86
C THR A 70 -12.24 -11.46 -1.89
N THR A 71 -12.60 -11.21 -0.65
CA THR A 71 -12.68 -12.19 0.42
C THR A 71 -14.05 -12.07 1.09
N ASP A 72 -14.81 -13.16 1.12
CA ASP A 72 -16.06 -13.23 1.89
C ASP A 72 -15.74 -13.00 3.39
N PRO A 73 -16.44 -12.09 4.09
CA PRO A 73 -16.19 -11.79 5.50
C PRO A 73 -16.15 -13.02 6.42
N LYS A 74 -16.89 -14.09 6.09
CA LYS A 74 -16.88 -15.35 6.85
C LYS A 74 -15.53 -16.05 6.84
N LEU A 75 -14.69 -15.77 5.85
CA LEU A 75 -13.35 -16.34 5.74
C LEU A 75 -12.35 -15.67 6.70
N LEU A 76 -12.69 -14.55 7.35
CA LEU A 76 -11.86 -14.00 8.42
C LEU A 76 -11.72 -14.96 9.61
N GLU A 77 -12.73 -15.79 9.87
CA GLU A 77 -12.63 -16.86 10.87
C GLU A 77 -11.64 -17.95 10.45
N ASP A 78 -11.47 -18.21 9.15
CA ASP A 78 -10.45 -19.10 8.65
C ASP A 78 -9.04 -18.50 8.82
N LEU A 79 -8.85 -17.18 8.63
CA LEU A 79 -7.58 -16.51 8.95
C LEU A 79 -7.20 -16.64 10.43
N LYS A 80 -8.16 -16.37 11.32
CA LYS A 80 -7.98 -16.52 12.77
C LYS A 80 -7.71 -17.97 13.16
N TRP A 81 -8.43 -18.92 12.56
CA TRP A 81 -8.17 -20.34 12.76
C TRP A 81 -6.75 -20.73 12.35
N PHE A 82 -6.24 -20.13 11.26
CA PHE A 82 -4.88 -20.33 10.77
C PHE A 82 -3.81 -19.68 11.64
N GLY A 83 -4.19 -18.71 12.48
CA GLY A 83 -3.32 -18.03 13.45
C GLY A 83 -3.00 -16.58 13.10
N ILE A 84 -3.44 -16.06 11.95
CA ILE A 84 -3.18 -14.68 11.53
C ILE A 84 -3.99 -13.70 12.40
N ASN A 85 -3.30 -12.70 12.95
CA ASN A 85 -3.89 -11.67 13.80
C ASN A 85 -3.43 -10.24 13.45
N LEU A 86 -2.49 -10.11 12.50
CA LEU A 86 -2.05 -8.85 11.91
C LEU A 86 -2.16 -8.91 10.39
N VAL A 87 -2.80 -7.94 9.75
CA VAL A 87 -2.88 -7.88 8.28
C VAL A 87 -2.50 -6.53 7.69
N CYS A 88 -1.67 -6.57 6.65
CA CYS A 88 -1.48 -5.42 5.76
C CYS A 88 -2.68 -5.34 4.80
N CYS A 89 -3.25 -4.14 4.68
CA CYS A 89 -4.29 -3.82 3.71
C CYS A 89 -3.84 -2.76 2.70
N ALA A 90 -2.58 -2.30 2.75
CA ALA A 90 -2.02 -1.45 1.70
C ALA A 90 -1.42 -2.32 0.60
N ASN A 91 -2.16 -2.54 -0.48
CA ASN A 91 -1.69 -3.22 -1.69
C ASN A 91 -2.47 -2.73 -2.92
N ASN A 92 -2.10 -3.21 -4.09
CA ASN A 92 -2.72 -2.85 -5.37
C ASN A 92 -4.20 -3.24 -5.48
N HIS A 93 -4.67 -4.23 -4.69
CA HIS A 93 -6.04 -4.74 -4.71
C HIS A 93 -6.96 -4.14 -3.63
N ALA A 94 -6.39 -3.37 -2.70
CA ALA A 94 -7.11 -2.79 -1.56
C ALA A 94 -8.24 -1.82 -1.94
N PHE A 95 -8.25 -1.35 -3.19
CA PHE A 95 -9.24 -0.41 -3.71
C PHE A 95 -10.05 -0.99 -4.88
N ASP A 96 -10.04 -2.31 -5.06
CA ASP A 96 -10.75 -3.00 -6.14
C ASP A 96 -12.26 -2.74 -6.12
N TYR A 97 -12.84 -2.43 -4.95
CA TYR A 97 -14.25 -2.12 -4.77
C TYR A 97 -14.52 -0.67 -4.34
N GLY A 98 -13.60 0.23 -4.67
CA GLY A 98 -13.72 1.67 -4.42
C GLY A 98 -13.71 2.05 -2.95
N GLU A 99 -14.13 3.28 -2.63
CA GLU A 99 -14.19 3.76 -1.24
C GLU A 99 -15.12 2.90 -0.37
N GLY A 100 -16.22 2.41 -0.92
CA GLY A 100 -17.16 1.54 -0.20
C GLY A 100 -16.52 0.20 0.18
N GLY A 101 -15.71 -0.39 -0.71
CA GLY A 101 -14.94 -1.60 -0.42
C GLY A 101 -13.90 -1.40 0.68
N VAL A 102 -13.16 -0.28 0.64
CA VAL A 102 -12.20 0.07 1.71
C VAL A 102 -12.89 0.17 3.07
N LEU A 103 -14.05 0.84 3.12
CA LEU A 103 -14.82 0.98 4.35
C LEU A 103 -15.36 -0.36 4.86
N ALA A 104 -15.84 -1.22 3.97
CA ALA A 104 -16.29 -2.58 4.29
C ALA A 104 -15.13 -3.42 4.84
N ASN A 105 -13.97 -3.37 4.21
CA ASN A 105 -12.78 -4.09 4.63
C ASN A 105 -12.37 -3.72 6.06
N ILE A 106 -12.29 -2.41 6.34
CA ILE A 106 -12.00 -1.91 7.70
C ILE A 106 -13.04 -2.43 8.70
N LYS A 107 -14.34 -2.29 8.37
CA LYS A 107 -15.44 -2.72 9.24
C LYS A 107 -15.35 -4.21 9.57
N HIS A 108 -15.19 -5.08 8.56
CA HIS A 108 -15.17 -6.53 8.77
C HIS A 108 -13.92 -7.01 9.53
N LEU A 109 -12.76 -6.38 9.31
CA LEU A 109 -11.55 -6.69 10.07
C LEU A 109 -11.66 -6.24 11.53
N ASP A 110 -12.22 -5.05 11.78
CA ASP A 110 -12.53 -4.56 13.12
C ASP A 110 -13.51 -5.51 13.85
N ASP A 111 -14.59 -5.90 13.18
CA ASP A 111 -15.61 -6.82 13.73
C ASP A 111 -15.03 -8.22 14.03
N ALA A 112 -14.07 -8.69 13.21
CA ALA A 112 -13.40 -9.97 13.41
C ALA A 112 -12.33 -9.93 14.52
N GLY A 113 -11.92 -8.74 14.96
CA GLY A 113 -10.84 -8.53 15.91
C GLY A 113 -9.45 -8.82 15.33
N ILE A 114 -9.27 -8.66 14.01
CA ILE A 114 -7.98 -8.80 13.34
C ILE A 114 -7.36 -7.41 13.22
N VAL A 115 -6.16 -7.22 13.77
CA VAL A 115 -5.48 -5.93 13.69
C VAL A 115 -5.03 -5.69 12.25
N HIS A 116 -5.33 -4.52 11.71
CA HIS A 116 -4.99 -4.16 10.33
C HIS A 116 -4.36 -2.78 10.24
N ALA A 117 -3.65 -2.54 9.13
CA ALA A 117 -3.07 -1.24 8.82
C ALA A 117 -2.94 -1.04 7.31
N GLY A 118 -2.77 0.21 6.89
CA GLY A 118 -2.47 0.56 5.49
C GLY A 118 -3.69 0.94 4.64
N THR A 119 -4.89 0.88 5.20
CA THR A 119 -6.08 1.54 4.67
C THR A 119 -6.77 2.34 5.76
N GLY A 120 -7.53 3.36 5.40
CA GLY A 120 -8.24 4.18 6.38
C GLY A 120 -9.36 4.97 5.74
N LYS A 121 -10.19 5.61 6.57
CA LYS A 121 -11.30 6.49 6.12
C LYS A 121 -10.78 7.82 5.55
N ASN A 122 -9.50 8.12 5.80
CA ASN A 122 -8.75 9.27 5.33
C ASN A 122 -7.24 8.95 5.39
N LEU A 123 -6.40 9.85 4.89
CA LEU A 123 -4.95 9.61 4.81
C LEU A 123 -4.26 9.51 6.17
N ALA A 124 -4.75 10.22 7.19
CA ALA A 124 -4.17 10.13 8.54
C ALA A 124 -4.42 8.75 9.15
N GLU A 125 -5.64 8.22 9.02
CA GLU A 125 -6.00 6.86 9.44
C GLU A 125 -5.26 5.80 8.64
N ALA A 126 -5.16 5.94 7.31
CA ALA A 126 -4.47 4.94 6.48
C ALA A 126 -3.00 4.78 6.87
N ARG A 127 -2.36 5.88 7.28
CA ARG A 127 -0.97 5.90 7.75
C ARG A 127 -0.80 5.50 9.22
N ALA A 128 -1.88 5.46 9.99
CA ALA A 128 -1.81 5.14 11.40
C ALA A 128 -1.41 3.66 11.59
N PRO A 129 -0.62 3.35 12.63
CA PRO A 129 -0.31 1.98 12.98
C PRO A 129 -1.52 1.25 13.54
N GLY A 130 -1.70 -0.01 13.16
CA GLY A 130 -2.51 -0.97 13.91
C GLY A 130 -1.70 -1.51 15.09
N TYR A 131 -2.33 -1.77 16.23
CA TYR A 131 -1.64 -2.30 17.42
C TYR A 131 -2.24 -3.63 17.87
N LEU A 132 -1.39 -4.63 18.05
CA LEU A 132 -1.72 -5.91 18.64
C LEU A 132 -1.09 -6.02 20.03
N ASP A 133 -1.92 -6.18 21.05
CA ASP A 133 -1.50 -6.46 22.42
C ASP A 133 -1.45 -7.98 22.65
N THR A 134 -0.33 -8.48 23.16
CA THR A 134 -0.15 -9.88 23.56
C THR A 134 0.37 -9.97 25.00
N PRO A 135 0.27 -11.14 25.66
CA PRO A 135 0.88 -11.32 26.99
C PRO A 135 2.39 -11.05 27.03
N ASN A 136 3.08 -11.26 25.90
CA ASN A 136 4.54 -11.18 25.78
C ASN A 136 5.03 -9.83 25.21
N GLY A 137 4.11 -8.94 24.82
CA GLY A 137 4.45 -7.60 24.36
C GLY A 137 3.46 -7.04 23.35
N ARG A 138 3.71 -5.81 22.91
CA ARG A 138 2.87 -5.10 21.95
C ARG A 138 3.57 -4.95 20.61
N VAL A 139 2.84 -5.24 19.54
CA VAL A 139 3.30 -5.10 18.16
C VAL A 139 2.53 -3.98 17.47
N ALA A 140 3.25 -3.06 16.84
CA ALA A 140 2.65 -2.10 15.92
C ALA A 140 2.89 -2.53 14.47
N LEU A 141 1.87 -2.42 13.62
CA LEU A 141 1.97 -2.62 12.19
C LEU A 141 1.77 -1.30 11.47
N VAL A 142 2.76 -0.88 10.68
CA VAL A 142 2.63 0.21 9.70
C VAL A 142 2.69 -0.42 8.32
N ALA A 143 1.68 -0.16 7.48
CA ALA A 143 1.59 -0.75 6.15
C ALA A 143 1.43 0.34 5.08
N THR A 144 2.14 0.19 3.96
CA THR A 144 2.10 1.12 2.83
C THR A 144 2.31 0.36 1.52
N THR A 145 1.94 0.97 0.39
CA THR A 145 2.20 0.36 -0.93
C THR A 145 2.76 1.37 -1.92
N ALA A 146 3.67 0.91 -2.79
CA ALA A 146 4.14 1.64 -3.96
C ALA A 146 3.34 1.30 -5.23
N THR A 147 2.75 0.11 -5.29
CA THR A 147 1.92 -0.34 -6.41
C THR A 147 0.48 0.15 -6.28
N PHE A 148 0.20 1.34 -6.81
CA PHE A 148 -1.17 1.86 -6.83
C PHE A 148 -1.43 2.82 -7.98
N ARG A 149 -2.71 3.07 -8.25
CA ARG A 149 -3.19 4.15 -9.12
C ARG A 149 -3.52 5.38 -8.28
N PRO A 150 -3.40 6.61 -8.82
CA PRO A 150 -3.63 7.84 -8.05
C PRO A 150 -4.98 7.87 -7.30
N TRP A 151 -6.04 7.32 -7.90
CA TRP A 151 -7.36 7.25 -7.27
C TRP A 151 -7.49 6.23 -6.14
N ASN A 152 -6.51 5.34 -5.92
CA ASN A 152 -6.51 4.43 -4.77
C ASN A 152 -6.08 5.12 -3.46
N GLN A 153 -5.31 6.21 -3.56
CA GLN A 153 -4.70 6.90 -2.41
C GLN A 153 -5.75 7.47 -1.45
N ALA A 154 -5.61 7.22 -0.15
CA ALA A 154 -6.46 7.91 0.83
C ALA A 154 -6.28 9.43 0.73
N GLY A 155 -7.39 10.17 0.83
CA GLY A 155 -7.39 11.63 0.78
C GLY A 155 -7.26 12.26 2.16
N GLU A 156 -6.52 13.36 2.23
CA GLU A 156 -6.40 14.18 3.44
C GLU A 156 -7.77 14.69 3.91
N GLN A 157 -7.96 14.71 5.23
CA GLN A 157 -9.08 15.40 5.84
C GLN A 157 -8.79 16.90 5.89
N ARG A 158 -9.82 17.72 5.68
CA ARG A 158 -9.79 19.16 5.95
C ARG A 158 -10.66 19.50 7.17
N PRO A 159 -10.43 20.64 7.83
CA PRO A 159 -11.29 21.06 8.94
C PRO A 159 -12.78 21.11 8.59
N ASP A 160 -13.11 21.41 7.33
CA ASP A 160 -14.48 21.55 6.82
C ASP A 160 -14.99 20.35 6.02
N LEU A 161 -14.15 19.34 5.75
CA LEU A 161 -14.53 18.21 4.90
C LEU A 161 -13.85 16.93 5.35
N ARG A 162 -14.63 15.83 5.43
CA ARG A 162 -14.10 14.50 5.67
C ARG A 162 -13.04 14.13 4.61
N GLY A 163 -12.03 13.38 5.03
CA GLY A 163 -11.08 12.79 4.08
C GLY A 163 -11.73 11.74 3.19
N ARG A 164 -10.94 11.20 2.27
CA ARG A 164 -11.39 10.16 1.34
C ARG A 164 -10.81 8.81 1.74
N PRO A 165 -11.62 7.75 1.84
CA PRO A 165 -11.11 6.42 2.09
C PRO A 165 -10.11 5.97 1.03
N GLY A 166 -9.11 5.18 1.43
CA GLY A 166 -8.13 4.63 0.51
C GLY A 166 -6.93 4.01 1.21
N ILE A 167 -5.90 3.74 0.43
CA ILE A 167 -4.62 3.15 0.86
C ILE A 167 -3.64 4.19 1.41
N ASN A 168 -2.69 3.74 2.22
CA ASN A 168 -1.48 4.48 2.57
C ASN A 168 -0.44 4.40 1.45
N PRO A 169 -0.13 5.53 0.77
CA PRO A 169 0.81 5.52 -0.33
C PRO A 169 2.26 5.64 0.13
N LEU A 170 3.13 4.93 -0.59
CA LEU A 170 4.55 5.23 -0.73
C LEU A 170 4.81 5.42 -2.22
N GLY A 171 4.41 6.57 -2.76
CA GLY A 171 4.63 6.87 -4.17
C GLY A 171 6.12 6.90 -4.51
N PHE A 172 6.44 6.82 -5.80
CA PHE A 172 7.80 6.95 -6.29
C PHE A 172 7.81 7.63 -7.67
N GLN A 173 9.00 8.06 -8.08
CA GLN A 173 9.26 8.56 -9.41
C GLN A 173 10.39 7.74 -10.03
N THR A 174 10.14 7.22 -11.24
CA THR A 174 11.17 6.58 -12.08
C THR A 174 11.71 7.60 -13.06
N THR A 175 13.04 7.66 -13.15
CA THR A 175 13.79 8.49 -14.08
C THR A 175 14.64 7.59 -14.97
N HIS A 176 14.48 7.75 -16.29
CA HIS A 176 15.29 7.07 -17.29
C HIS A 176 16.41 8.01 -17.74
N HIS A 177 17.64 7.66 -17.40
CA HIS A 177 18.80 8.35 -17.92
C HIS A 177 19.14 7.79 -19.30
N VAL A 178 19.45 8.69 -20.23
CA VAL A 178 19.78 8.35 -21.62
C VAL A 178 20.99 9.18 -22.06
N ASP A 179 21.78 8.65 -22.99
CA ASP A 179 22.87 9.43 -23.58
C ASP A 179 22.36 10.63 -24.39
N ALA A 180 23.27 11.55 -24.71
CA ALA A 180 22.93 12.79 -25.42
C ALA A 180 22.24 12.53 -26.78
N GLY A 181 22.66 11.51 -27.52
CA GLY A 181 22.10 11.20 -28.85
C GLY A 181 20.67 10.67 -28.74
N ALA A 182 20.42 9.76 -27.81
CA ALA A 182 19.09 9.26 -27.52
C ALA A 182 18.17 10.35 -26.97
N PHE A 183 18.67 11.22 -26.09
CA PHE A 183 17.90 12.36 -25.57
C PHE A 183 17.47 13.31 -26.69
N GLU A 184 18.35 13.61 -27.65
CA GLU A 184 18.00 14.44 -28.82
C GLU A 184 16.91 13.78 -29.68
N GLN A 185 17.00 12.46 -29.91
CA GLN A 185 15.96 11.74 -30.66
C GLN A 185 14.61 11.74 -29.93
N LEU A 186 14.60 11.57 -28.60
CA LEU A 186 13.38 11.64 -27.81
C LEU A 186 12.72 13.03 -27.90
N ASN A 187 13.51 14.11 -27.82
CA ASN A 187 13.02 15.47 -28.02
C ASN A 187 12.46 15.69 -29.43
N ARG A 188 13.16 15.19 -30.46
CA ARG A 188 12.66 15.22 -31.85
C ARG A 188 11.32 14.50 -31.95
N ILE A 189 11.21 13.27 -31.45
CA ILE A 189 9.96 12.50 -31.47
C ILE A 189 8.84 13.25 -30.74
N SER A 190 9.13 13.81 -29.57
CA SER A 190 8.18 14.62 -28.78
C SER A 190 7.62 15.78 -29.60
N ARG A 191 8.50 16.53 -30.28
CA ARG A 191 8.14 17.68 -31.11
C ARG A 191 7.34 17.28 -32.35
N GLU A 192 7.80 16.29 -33.11
CA GLU A 192 7.15 15.84 -34.35
C GLU A 192 5.76 15.23 -34.09
N LEU A 193 5.58 14.51 -32.96
CA LEU A 193 4.28 14.00 -32.53
C LEU A 193 3.42 15.04 -31.81
N GLY A 194 3.97 16.24 -31.54
CA GLY A 194 3.26 17.35 -30.91
C GLY A 194 2.95 17.16 -29.43
N PHE A 195 3.72 16.32 -28.71
CA PHE A 195 3.60 16.17 -27.25
C PHE A 195 3.92 17.49 -26.53
N GLU A 196 4.80 18.32 -27.07
CA GLU A 196 5.08 19.67 -26.56
C GLU A 196 3.83 20.59 -26.59
N LYS A 197 2.96 20.42 -27.59
CA LYS A 197 1.69 21.18 -27.70
C LYS A 197 0.64 20.72 -26.67
N SER A 198 0.81 19.56 -26.05
CA SER A 198 -0.05 19.12 -24.94
C SER A 198 0.16 19.99 -23.70
N HIS A 199 1.38 20.47 -23.45
CA HIS A 199 1.69 21.38 -22.36
C HIS A 199 1.01 22.74 -22.53
N GLU A 200 1.01 23.30 -23.76
CA GLU A 200 0.28 24.55 -24.07
C GLU A 200 -1.24 24.41 -23.90
N ARG A 201 -1.80 23.24 -24.20
CA ARG A 201 -3.23 22.95 -23.96
C ARG A 201 -3.55 22.84 -22.48
N ALA A 202 -2.67 22.23 -21.68
CA ALA A 202 -2.82 22.17 -20.22
C ALA A 202 -2.81 23.57 -19.58
N ARG A 203 -1.94 24.48 -20.05
CA ARG A 203 -1.90 25.90 -19.61
C ARG A 203 -3.25 26.63 -19.76
N LYS A 204 -4.09 26.21 -20.72
CA LYS A 204 -5.40 26.83 -20.98
C LYS A 204 -6.55 26.23 -20.18
N HIS A 205 -6.36 25.11 -19.48
CA HIS A 205 -7.42 24.34 -18.81
C HIS A 205 -7.28 24.30 -17.28
N PHE A 206 -7.01 25.44 -16.64
CA PHE A 206 -7.02 25.61 -15.18
C PHE A 206 -5.91 24.88 -14.39
N TYR A 207 -4.87 24.37 -15.05
CA TYR A 207 -3.67 23.92 -14.35
C TYR A 207 -2.80 25.11 -13.96
N SER A 208 -2.28 25.10 -12.73
CA SER A 208 -1.34 26.10 -12.23
C SER A 208 0.02 25.97 -12.93
N ASP A 209 0.79 27.06 -12.99
CA ASP A 209 2.15 27.06 -13.61
C ASP A 209 3.09 26.02 -12.99
N LYS A 210 2.83 25.56 -11.75
CA LYS A 210 3.59 24.49 -11.08
C LYS A 210 3.25 23.09 -11.59
N GLU A 211 2.10 22.91 -12.23
CA GLU A 211 1.63 21.65 -12.79
C GLU A 211 2.04 21.50 -14.27
N ILE A 212 2.66 22.52 -14.86
CA ILE A 212 3.15 22.50 -16.24
C ILE A 212 4.69 22.40 -16.23
N PRO A 213 5.29 21.32 -16.76
CA PRO A 213 6.73 21.17 -16.88
C PRO A 213 7.38 22.33 -17.63
N ASP A 214 8.53 22.80 -17.14
CA ASP A 214 9.27 23.92 -17.75
C ASP A 214 9.97 23.50 -19.05
N ALA A 215 9.94 24.34 -20.08
CA ALA A 215 10.34 23.99 -21.45
C ALA A 215 11.87 24.00 -21.70
N LYS A 216 12.67 24.29 -20.65
CA LYS A 216 14.14 24.42 -20.73
C LYS A 216 14.90 23.42 -19.85
N SER A 217 14.24 22.38 -19.35
CA SER A 217 14.89 21.41 -18.48
C SER A 217 15.72 20.41 -19.29
N ALA A 218 16.79 19.88 -18.68
CA ALA A 218 17.49 18.68 -19.16
C ALA A 218 16.63 17.40 -18.99
N GLU A 219 15.31 17.56 -18.98
CA GLU A 219 14.32 16.57 -18.59
C GLU A 219 13.17 16.59 -19.58
N LEU A 220 12.75 15.42 -20.03
CA LEU A 220 11.66 15.26 -20.98
C LEU A 220 10.62 14.31 -20.40
N GLY A 221 9.37 14.76 -20.31
CA GLY A 221 8.22 13.89 -20.08
C GLY A 221 7.69 13.38 -21.40
N LEU A 222 7.68 12.06 -21.61
CA LEU A 222 7.15 11.45 -22.83
C LEU A 222 6.36 10.18 -22.48
N LEU A 223 5.09 10.13 -22.90
CA LEU A 223 4.19 8.98 -22.68
C LEU A 223 4.08 8.54 -21.21
N GLY A 224 4.16 9.48 -20.26
CA GLY A 224 4.10 9.20 -18.83
C GLY A 224 5.44 8.79 -18.20
N SER A 225 6.49 8.63 -19.01
CA SER A 225 7.86 8.38 -18.54
C SER A 225 8.67 9.67 -18.48
N ARG A 226 9.62 9.73 -17.53
CA ARG A 226 10.54 10.84 -17.34
C ARG A 226 11.94 10.45 -17.82
N PHE A 227 12.48 11.22 -18.75
CA PHE A 227 13.81 11.02 -19.32
C PHE A 227 14.74 12.17 -18.94
N VAL A 228 16.00 11.89 -18.65
CA VAL A 228 17.03 12.90 -18.32
C VAL A 228 18.31 12.59 -19.08
N GLY A 229 18.96 13.61 -19.63
CA GLY A 229 20.27 13.44 -20.27
C GLY A 229 21.35 13.05 -19.26
N GLY A 230 22.16 12.05 -19.58
CA GLY A 230 23.27 11.55 -18.75
C GLY A 230 24.41 10.96 -19.59
N GLU A 231 25.39 10.35 -18.92
CA GLU A 231 26.56 9.74 -19.58
C GLU A 231 26.28 8.38 -20.24
N GLY A 232 25.06 7.85 -20.09
CA GLY A 232 24.64 6.56 -20.62
C GLY A 232 23.21 6.19 -20.22
N PHE A 233 22.82 4.94 -20.49
CA PHE A 233 21.49 4.43 -20.15
C PHE A 233 21.45 3.87 -18.73
N SER A 234 20.53 4.38 -17.92
CA SER A 234 20.23 3.81 -16.60
C SER A 234 18.80 4.14 -16.15
N ILE A 235 18.32 3.43 -15.14
CA ILE A 235 17.03 3.68 -14.50
C ILE A 235 17.30 3.99 -13.04
N ALA A 236 16.72 5.09 -12.56
CA ALA A 236 16.78 5.49 -11.16
C ALA A 236 15.36 5.68 -10.62
N THR A 237 15.08 5.08 -9.47
CA THR A 237 13.80 5.23 -8.77
C THR A 237 14.01 5.96 -7.46
N ARG A 238 13.17 6.96 -7.17
CA ARG A 238 13.18 7.69 -5.90
C ARG A 238 11.78 7.73 -5.29
N ALA A 239 11.67 7.38 -4.01
CA ALA A 239 10.43 7.51 -3.26
C ALA A 239 9.95 8.97 -3.22
N ASN A 240 8.63 9.15 -3.17
CA ASN A 240 8.00 10.43 -2.92
C ASN A 240 8.40 10.89 -1.52
N GLU A 241 9.07 12.05 -1.45
CA GLU A 241 9.67 12.52 -0.20
C GLU A 241 8.60 12.79 0.88
N ARG A 242 7.43 13.31 0.50
CA ARG A 242 6.34 13.56 1.46
C ARG A 242 5.83 12.24 2.05
N ASP A 243 5.52 11.28 1.19
CA ASP A 243 5.04 9.97 1.63
C ASP A 243 6.08 9.26 2.52
N LEU A 244 7.36 9.33 2.14
CA LEU A 244 8.45 8.77 2.92
C LEU A 244 8.52 9.41 4.32
N GLN A 245 8.54 10.75 4.40
CA GLN A 245 8.65 11.44 5.69
C GLN A 245 7.41 11.21 6.57
N ASP A 246 6.22 11.17 5.98
CA ASP A 246 4.97 10.92 6.71
C ASP A 246 4.90 9.48 7.23
N ASN A 247 5.31 8.48 6.45
CA ASN A 247 5.42 7.09 6.91
C ASN A 247 6.49 6.95 8.02
N LEU A 248 7.66 7.58 7.86
CA LEU A 248 8.71 7.60 8.88
C LEU A 248 8.23 8.27 10.18
N ARG A 249 7.36 9.30 10.10
CA ARG A 249 6.74 9.90 11.28
C ARG A 249 5.92 8.88 12.04
N TRP A 250 5.03 8.15 11.37
CA TRP A 250 4.20 7.13 12.02
C TRP A 250 4.98 5.95 12.55
N ILE A 251 6.06 5.53 11.87
CA ILE A 251 7.00 4.53 12.40
C ILE A 251 7.64 5.02 13.71
N ARG A 252 8.06 6.29 13.79
CA ARG A 252 8.62 6.87 15.03
C ARG A 252 7.59 6.94 16.15
N GLU A 253 6.34 7.29 15.86
CA GLU A 253 5.26 7.27 16.86
C GLU A 253 4.93 5.84 17.32
N ALA A 254 4.87 4.88 16.41
CA ALA A 254 4.67 3.46 16.73
C ALA A 254 5.73 2.93 17.70
N ARG A 255 7.01 3.27 17.46
CA ARG A 255 8.14 2.87 18.32
C ARG A 255 8.06 3.41 19.75
N ARG A 256 7.25 4.43 20.03
CA ARG A 256 7.04 4.95 21.39
C ARG A 256 5.96 4.19 22.15
N GLN A 257 5.14 3.40 21.46
CA GLN A 257 3.94 2.80 22.01
C GLN A 257 3.93 1.27 21.93
N ALA A 258 4.88 0.66 21.24
CA ALA A 258 4.97 -0.79 21.03
C ALA A 258 6.41 -1.27 21.25
N ASP A 259 6.55 -2.51 21.71
CA ASP A 259 7.84 -3.18 21.90
C ASP A 259 8.46 -3.56 20.55
N TRP A 260 7.60 -3.92 19.58
CA TRP A 260 8.00 -4.31 18.23
C TRP A 260 7.23 -3.50 17.19
N VAL A 261 7.91 -3.10 16.10
CA VAL A 261 7.28 -2.43 14.96
C VAL A 261 7.56 -3.23 13.70
N VAL A 262 6.49 -3.69 13.06
CA VAL A 262 6.50 -4.33 11.74
C VAL A 262 6.14 -3.27 10.71
N VAL A 263 6.98 -3.11 9.69
CA VAL A 263 6.71 -2.24 8.55
C VAL A 263 6.52 -3.11 7.31
N SER A 264 5.33 -3.05 6.72
CA SER A 264 5.01 -3.75 5.48
C SER A 264 4.97 -2.78 4.31
N VAL A 265 5.69 -3.11 3.24
CA VAL A 265 5.69 -2.37 1.98
C VAL A 265 5.32 -3.33 0.86
N HIS A 266 4.14 -3.15 0.27
CA HIS A 266 3.75 -3.89 -0.94
C HIS A 266 4.18 -3.12 -2.19
N CYS A 267 5.03 -3.71 -3.03
CA CYS A 267 5.55 -3.11 -4.25
C CYS A 267 5.79 -4.18 -5.33
N HIS A 268 5.52 -3.82 -6.58
CA HIS A 268 5.79 -4.63 -7.78
C HIS A 268 6.90 -4.01 -8.63
N GLU A 269 7.43 -2.88 -8.17
CA GLU A 269 8.46 -2.13 -8.83
C GLU A 269 9.85 -2.68 -8.51
N PHE A 270 10.68 -2.80 -9.55
CA PHE A 270 12.05 -3.34 -9.50
C PHE A 270 13.09 -2.23 -9.62
#